data_AF-A0A3D2L425-F1
#
_entry.id   AF-A0A3D2L425-F1
#
_cell.length_a   1.000
_cell.length_b   1.000
_cell.length_c   1.000
_cell.angle_alpha   90.00
_cell.angle_beta   90.00
_cell.angle_gamma   90.00
#
_symmetry.space_group_name_H-M   'P 1'
#
loop_
_entity.id
_entity.type
_entity.pdbx_description
1 polymer ?
#
loop_
_entity_poly.entity_id
_entity_poly.type
_entity_poly.pdbx_seq_one_letter_code
_entity_poly.pdbx_strand_id
1 'polypeptide(L)'
;MKLRFPASMRSVFQGAFSGLAVLSLAAACTPAVDDAGTPRRIARQVDDLMASIAANELADNPEMATRLGLSEDATGYDFNAYLTDRSQAAFERTRVKRLEILEALLAAPRPVEGGQQARHLDTVIQAYETAESLFVAGHGQTGLGHAYPYVADHMRGA
;
A
#
# COMPACT_ATOMS: atom_id res chain seq x y z
N MET A 1 -28.26 -2.09 -58.21
CA MET A 1 -28.54 -3.33 -57.47
C MET A 1 -28.23 -3.08 -55.99
N LYS A 2 -29.24 -2.82 -55.14
CA LYS A 2 -29.05 -2.52 -53.71
C LYS A 2 -29.31 -3.80 -52.90
N LEU A 3 -28.26 -4.38 -52.33
CA LEU A 3 -28.36 -5.54 -51.44
C LEU A 3 -29.03 -5.10 -50.13
N ARG A 4 -30.27 -5.53 -49.91
CA ARG A 4 -30.98 -5.39 -48.64
C ARG A 4 -30.68 -6.64 -47.79
N PHE A 5 -29.88 -6.48 -46.75
CA PHE A 5 -29.69 -7.53 -45.74
C PHE A 5 -30.92 -7.61 -44.80
N PRO A 6 -31.35 -8.83 -44.40
CA PRO A 6 -32.50 -9.03 -43.53
C PRO A 6 -32.24 -8.57 -42.09
N ALA A 7 -33.28 -8.03 -41.45
CA ALA A 7 -33.21 -7.42 -40.11
C ALA A 7 -32.76 -8.38 -38.99
N SER A 8 -32.92 -9.70 -39.17
CA SER A 8 -32.53 -10.69 -38.15
C SER A 8 -31.00 -10.78 -37.97
N MET A 9 -30.22 -10.55 -39.04
CA MET A 9 -28.76 -10.65 -39.01
C MET A 9 -28.09 -9.49 -38.25
N ARG A 10 -28.76 -8.33 -38.12
CA ARG A 10 -28.25 -7.20 -37.34
C ARG A 10 -28.36 -7.41 -35.83
N SER A 11 -29.38 -8.15 -35.38
CA SER A 11 -29.62 -8.40 -33.95
C SER A 11 -28.59 -9.37 -33.33
N VAL A 12 -28.10 -10.33 -34.11
CA VAL A 12 -27.10 -11.32 -33.66
C VAL A 12 -25.72 -10.68 -33.49
N PHE A 13 -25.36 -9.73 -34.37
CA PHE A 13 -24.08 -9.02 -34.28
C PHE A 13 -24.03 -8.00 -33.12
N GLN A 14 -25.16 -7.42 -32.71
CA GLN A 14 -25.21 -6.52 -31.56
C GLN A 14 -25.15 -7.27 -30.21
N GLY A 15 -25.72 -8.48 -30.11
CA GLY A 15 -25.64 -9.29 -28.90
C GLY A 15 -24.23 -9.84 -28.62
N ALA A 16 -23.47 -10.19 -29.66
CA ALA A 16 -22.12 -10.74 -29.52
C ALA A 16 -21.09 -9.71 -29.03
N PHE A 17 -21.24 -8.43 -29.40
CA PHE A 17 -20.34 -7.36 -28.96
C PHE A 17 -20.58 -6.95 -27.50
N SER A 18 -21.83 -6.98 -27.04
CA SER A 18 -22.16 -6.67 -25.65
C SER A 18 -21.73 -7.78 -24.68
N GLY A 19 -21.77 -9.05 -25.10
CA GLY A 19 -21.31 -10.18 -24.28
C GLY A 19 -19.80 -10.20 -24.04
N LEU A 20 -19.00 -9.80 -25.04
CA LEU A 20 -17.53 -9.79 -24.92
C LEU A 20 -17.03 -8.67 -23.99
N ALA A 21 -17.74 -7.54 -23.94
CA ALA A 21 -17.39 -6.40 -23.08
C ALA A 21 -17.64 -6.67 -21.59
N VAL A 22 -18.66 -7.47 -21.25
CA VAL A 22 -18.95 -7.81 -19.84
C VAL A 22 -17.92 -8.80 -19.27
N LEU A 23 -17.40 -9.70 -20.10
CA LEU A 23 -16.33 -10.64 -19.71
C LEU A 23 -14.98 -9.96 -19.47
N SER A 24 -14.65 -8.90 -20.22
CA SER A 24 -13.40 -8.15 -20.01
C SER A 24 -13.45 -7.26 -18.77
N LEU A 25 -14.62 -6.73 -18.37
CA LEU A 25 -14.76 -6.04 -17.08
C LEU A 25 -14.71 -7.01 -15.88
N ALA A 26 -15.21 -8.24 -16.03
CA ALA A 26 -15.13 -9.25 -14.95
C ALA A 26 -13.70 -9.77 -14.72
N ALA A 27 -12.87 -9.82 -15.76
CA ALA A 27 -11.46 -10.21 -15.66
C ALA A 27 -10.56 -9.16 -14.97
N ALA A 28 -11.03 -7.92 -14.82
CA ALA A 28 -10.28 -6.87 -14.13
C ALA A 28 -10.31 -7.02 -12.59
N CYS A 29 -11.23 -7.83 -12.06
CA CYS A 29 -11.38 -8.05 -10.61
C CYS A 29 -10.98 -9.46 -10.17
N THR A 30 -10.47 -10.31 -11.07
CA THR A 30 -9.93 -11.61 -10.65
C THR A 30 -8.58 -11.38 -9.97
N PRO A 31 -8.31 -12.03 -8.82
CA PRO A 31 -7.02 -11.91 -8.15
C PRO A 31 -5.92 -12.28 -9.14
N ALA A 32 -4.89 -11.44 -9.23
CA ALA A 32 -3.76 -11.66 -10.12
C ALA A 32 -3.21 -13.07 -9.88
N VAL A 33 -3.37 -13.94 -10.88
CA VAL A 33 -2.68 -15.22 -10.87
C VAL A 33 -1.21 -14.88 -11.06
N ASP A 34 -0.37 -15.25 -10.09
CA ASP A 34 1.07 -15.08 -10.28
C ASP A 34 1.56 -16.09 -11.32
N ASP A 35 1.64 -15.63 -12.56
CA ASP A 35 2.14 -16.39 -13.70
C ASP A 35 3.63 -16.76 -13.54
N ALA A 36 4.35 -16.14 -12.60
CA ALA A 36 5.73 -16.47 -12.28
C ALA A 36 5.87 -17.79 -11.48
N GLY A 37 4.77 -18.36 -10.98
CA GLY A 37 4.76 -19.66 -10.33
C GLY A 37 4.95 -19.63 -8.81
N THR A 38 4.72 -18.50 -8.13
CA THR A 38 4.71 -18.45 -6.67
C THR A 38 3.63 -19.36 -6.11
N PRO A 39 3.95 -20.24 -5.14
CA PRO A 39 2.94 -21.04 -4.47
C PRO A 39 1.85 -20.16 -3.85
N ARG A 40 0.57 -20.47 -4.10
CA ARG A 40 -0.57 -19.69 -3.60
C ARG A 40 -0.55 -19.42 -2.10
N ARG A 41 0.10 -20.28 -1.30
CA ARG A 41 0.29 -20.08 0.14
C ARG A 41 1.23 -18.90 0.42
N ILE A 42 2.36 -18.85 -0.27
CA ILE A 42 3.34 -17.76 -0.12
C ILE A 42 2.72 -16.46 -0.61
N ALA A 43 2.06 -16.49 -1.76
CA ALA A 43 1.41 -15.30 -2.29
C ALA A 43 0.40 -14.71 -1.30
N ARG A 44 -0.49 -15.55 -0.75
CA ARG A 44 -1.44 -15.10 0.29
C ARG A 44 -0.74 -14.56 1.53
N GLN A 45 0.28 -15.25 2.03
CA GLN A 45 0.98 -14.82 3.23
C GLN A 45 1.67 -13.45 3.05
N VAL A 46 2.24 -13.20 1.88
CA VAL A 46 2.83 -11.89 1.55
C VAL A 46 1.74 -10.83 1.39
N ASP A 47 0.65 -11.13 0.68
CA ASP A 47 -0.46 -10.18 0.51
C ASP A 47 -1.11 -9.81 1.85
N ASP A 48 -1.33 -10.79 2.73
CA ASP A 48 -1.89 -10.57 4.07
C ASP A 48 -0.96 -9.68 4.91
N LEU A 49 0.36 -9.93 4.85
CA LEU A 49 1.36 -9.09 5.51
C LEU A 49 1.31 -7.65 4.98
N MET A 50 1.34 -7.47 3.66
CA MET A 50 1.33 -6.16 3.01
C MET A 50 0.03 -5.39 3.30
N ALA A 51 -1.12 -6.07 3.29
CA ALA A 51 -2.41 -5.50 3.66
C ALA A 51 -2.44 -5.04 5.12
N SER A 52 -1.88 -5.85 6.04
CA SER A 52 -1.78 -5.48 7.45
C SER A 52 -0.90 -4.24 7.68
N ILE A 53 0.21 -4.14 6.95
CA ILE A 53 1.10 -2.97 7.01
C ILE A 53 0.38 -1.73 6.49
N ALA A 54 -0.30 -1.82 5.34
CA ALA A 54 -1.07 -0.71 4.78
C ALA A 54 -2.17 -0.23 5.73
N ALA A 55 -2.92 -1.15 6.35
CA ALA A 55 -3.94 -0.81 7.34
C ALA A 55 -3.34 -0.12 8.57
N ASN A 56 -2.19 -0.59 9.04
CA ASN A 56 -1.48 0.00 10.18
C ASN A 56 -0.94 1.39 9.88
N GLU A 57 -0.43 1.64 8.68
CA GLU A 57 0.04 2.97 8.26
C GLU A 57 -1.12 3.97 8.10
N LEU A 58 -2.29 3.51 7.62
CA LEU A 58 -3.51 4.33 7.57
C LEU A 58 -4.01 4.66 8.98
N ALA A 59 -4.01 3.70 9.90
CA ALA A 59 -4.42 3.92 11.28
C ALA A 59 -3.52 4.93 12.01
N ASP A 60 -2.20 4.89 11.77
CA ASP A 60 -1.25 5.84 12.36
C ASP A 60 -1.34 7.24 11.75
N ASN A 61 -1.77 7.34 10.48
CA ASN A 61 -1.88 8.59 9.74
C ASN A 61 -3.26 8.69 9.04
N PRO A 62 -4.34 8.99 9.78
CA PRO A 62 -5.70 9.03 9.22
C PRO A 62 -5.84 10.06 8.08
N GLU A 63 -5.08 11.16 8.15
CA GLU A 63 -5.00 12.20 7.11
C GLU A 63 -4.45 11.65 5.78
N MET A 64 -3.77 10.50 5.80
CA MET A 64 -3.31 9.80 4.59
C MET A 64 -4.48 9.24 3.79
N ALA A 65 -5.52 8.72 4.43
CA ALA A 65 -6.70 8.19 3.75
C ALA A 65 -7.37 9.28 2.89
N THR A 66 -7.54 10.49 3.46
CA THR A 66 -8.04 11.66 2.74
C THR A 66 -7.14 12.04 1.56
N ARG A 67 -5.82 12.05 1.74
CA ARG A 67 -4.85 12.37 0.66
C ARG A 67 -4.87 11.35 -0.46
N LEU A 68 -5.13 10.08 -0.15
CA LEU A 68 -5.25 9.00 -1.13
C LEU A 68 -6.64 8.96 -1.79
N GLY A 69 -7.57 9.82 -1.38
CA GLY A 69 -8.93 9.86 -1.91
C GLY A 69 -9.76 8.64 -1.51
N LEU A 70 -9.42 7.97 -0.41
CA LEU A 70 -10.17 6.83 0.11
C LEU A 70 -11.45 7.30 0.79
N SER A 71 -12.50 6.49 0.72
CA SER A 71 -13.71 6.66 1.53
C SER A 71 -13.60 5.89 2.85
N GLU A 72 -14.35 6.31 3.87
CA GLU A 72 -14.41 5.62 5.17
C GLU A 72 -14.93 4.18 5.04
N ASP A 73 -15.86 3.96 4.10
CA ASP A 73 -16.34 2.62 3.75
C ASP A 73 -15.22 1.71 3.23
N ALA A 74 -14.24 2.27 2.51
CA ALA A 74 -13.12 1.52 1.95
C ALA A 74 -12.03 1.21 2.99
N THR A 75 -11.87 2.06 4.00
CA THR A 75 -10.90 1.86 5.10
C THR A 75 -11.49 1.07 6.27
N GLY A 76 -12.82 1.00 6.39
CA GLY A 76 -13.51 0.29 7.45
C GLY A 76 -13.55 1.03 8.80
N TYR A 77 -13.22 2.32 8.82
CA TYR A 77 -13.31 3.18 10.01
C TYR A 77 -13.46 4.66 9.64
N ASP A 78 -14.06 5.44 10.55
CA ASP A 78 -14.24 6.89 10.44
C ASP A 78 -12.91 7.62 10.67
N PHE A 79 -12.06 7.71 9.64
CA PHE A 79 -10.76 8.36 9.75
C PHE A 79 -10.84 9.89 9.87
N ASN A 80 -11.95 10.52 9.43
CA ASN A 80 -12.10 11.97 9.52
C ASN A 80 -12.34 12.45 10.97
N ALA A 81 -12.74 11.55 11.87
CA ALA A 81 -12.84 11.83 13.31
C ALA A 81 -11.48 11.90 14.04
N TYR A 82 -10.37 11.52 13.40
CA TYR A 82 -9.05 11.41 14.04
C TYR A 82 -8.00 12.30 13.36
N LEU A 83 -7.01 12.72 14.14
CA LEU A 83 -5.84 13.43 13.66
C LEU A 83 -4.58 12.63 13.98
N THR A 84 -3.56 12.77 13.14
CA THR A 84 -2.26 12.13 13.35
C THR A 84 -1.61 12.66 14.63
N ASP A 85 -1.18 11.78 15.54
CA ASP A 85 -0.39 12.16 16.72
C ASP A 85 1.02 12.60 16.29
N ARG A 86 1.32 13.90 16.44
CA ARG A 86 2.62 14.50 16.10
C ARG A 86 3.55 14.65 17.30
N SER A 87 3.23 14.04 18.44
CA SER A 87 4.05 14.11 19.65
C SER A 87 5.37 13.33 19.51
N GLN A 88 6.34 13.64 20.37
CA GLN A 88 7.57 12.85 20.46
C GLN A 88 7.31 11.40 20.86
N ALA A 89 6.32 11.17 21.72
CA ALA A 89 5.97 9.81 22.13
C ALA A 89 5.44 8.99 20.95
N ALA A 90 4.61 9.59 20.08
CA ALA A 90 4.20 8.94 18.83
C ALA A 90 5.40 8.69 17.92
N PHE A 91 6.30 9.65 17.78
CA PHE A 91 7.50 9.49 16.98
C PHE A 91 8.33 8.26 17.40
N GLU A 92 8.65 8.11 18.69
CA GLU A 92 9.43 6.96 19.18
C GLU A 92 8.68 5.64 19.01
N ARG A 93 7.36 5.63 19.20
CA ARG A 93 6.52 4.44 18.93
C ARG A 93 6.58 4.06 17.46
N THR A 94 6.44 5.02 16.55
CA THR A 94 6.54 4.77 15.10
C THR A 94 7.91 4.23 14.74
N ARG A 95 8.98 4.73 15.34
CA ARG A 95 10.34 4.22 15.12
C ARG A 95 10.45 2.73 15.47
N VAL A 96 10.01 2.34 16.67
CA VAL A 96 10.03 0.92 17.08
C VAL A 96 9.17 0.07 16.17
N LYS A 97 7.95 0.53 15.86
CA LYS A 97 7.02 -0.17 14.96
C LYS A 97 7.60 -0.40 13.57
N ARG A 98 8.38 0.55 13.02
CA ARG A 98 9.03 0.38 11.71
C ARG A 98 10.12 -0.66 11.71
N LEU A 99 10.91 -0.76 12.78
CA LEU A 99 11.88 -1.84 12.94
C LEU A 99 11.19 -3.20 13.00
N GLU A 100 10.09 -3.31 13.73
CA GLU A 100 9.27 -4.54 13.79
C GLU A 100 8.68 -4.91 12.42
N ILE A 101 8.19 -3.91 11.68
CA ILE A 101 7.68 -4.12 10.31
C ILE A 101 8.81 -4.57 9.37
N LEU A 102 9.98 -3.93 9.44
CA LEU A 102 11.12 -4.29 8.61
C LEU A 102 11.59 -5.73 8.93
N GLU A 103 11.64 -6.10 10.21
CA GLU A 103 11.94 -7.47 10.63
C GLU A 103 10.92 -8.46 10.05
N ALA A 104 9.63 -8.15 10.13
CA ALA A 104 8.56 -8.99 9.56
C ALA A 104 8.65 -9.11 8.02
N LEU A 105 8.98 -8.02 7.34
CA LEU A 105 9.17 -7.99 5.88
C LEU A 105 10.38 -8.83 5.44
N LEU A 106 11.50 -8.72 6.16
CA LEU A 106 12.71 -9.50 5.89
C LEU A 106 12.52 -11.00 6.22
N ALA A 107 11.69 -11.32 7.22
CA ALA A 107 11.33 -12.69 7.58
C ALA A 107 10.22 -13.30 6.69
N ALA A 108 9.57 -12.50 5.84
CA ALA A 108 8.48 -12.96 4.99
C ALA A 108 8.95 -14.02 3.98
N PRO A 109 8.12 -15.03 3.66
CA PRO A 109 8.46 -15.97 2.60
C PRO A 109 8.64 -15.25 1.27
N ARG A 110 9.69 -15.59 0.53
CA ARG A 110 10.04 -14.93 -0.74
C ARG A 110 9.17 -15.47 -1.88
N PRO A 111 8.45 -14.61 -2.63
CA PRO A 111 7.84 -14.99 -3.90
C PRO A 111 8.89 -15.37 -4.95
N VAL A 112 8.46 -15.92 -6.09
CA VAL A 112 9.39 -16.26 -7.18
C VAL A 112 10.10 -15.01 -7.70
N GLU A 113 11.42 -15.11 -7.83
CA GLU A 113 12.26 -14.02 -8.32
C GLU A 113 11.79 -13.49 -9.66
N GLY A 114 11.84 -12.16 -9.81
CA GLY A 114 11.40 -11.48 -11.03
C GLY A 114 9.88 -11.35 -11.19
N GLY A 115 9.07 -12.05 -10.38
CA GLY A 115 7.61 -11.89 -10.34
C GLY A 115 7.17 -10.52 -9.81
N GLN A 116 5.94 -10.12 -10.11
CA GLN A 116 5.40 -8.81 -9.67
C GLN A 116 5.39 -8.70 -8.15
N GLN A 117 4.96 -9.75 -7.46
CA GLN A 117 4.85 -9.76 -6.01
C GLN A 117 6.22 -9.68 -5.33
N ALA A 118 7.24 -10.34 -5.88
CA ALA A 118 8.61 -10.24 -5.39
C ALA A 118 9.13 -8.80 -5.47
N ARG A 119 8.94 -8.14 -6.63
CA ARG A 119 9.33 -6.74 -6.82
C ARG A 119 8.58 -5.80 -5.87
N HIS A 120 7.31 -6.06 -5.63
CA HIS A 120 6.51 -5.24 -4.70
C HIS A 120 7.01 -5.38 -3.27
N LEU A 121 7.26 -6.62 -2.81
CA LEU A 121 7.85 -6.90 -1.50
C LEU A 121 9.22 -6.22 -1.35
N ASP A 122 10.09 -6.34 -2.36
CA ASP A 122 11.41 -5.71 -2.35
C ASP A 122 11.33 -4.18 -2.30
N THR A 123 10.38 -3.58 -3.03
CA THR A 123 10.14 -2.13 -3.01
C THR A 123 9.76 -1.65 -1.61
N VAL A 124 8.92 -2.42 -0.91
CA VAL A 124 8.49 -2.06 0.44
C VAL A 124 9.59 -2.30 1.47
N ILE A 125 10.35 -3.39 1.38
CA ILE A 125 11.57 -3.58 2.19
C ILE A 125 12.50 -2.38 2.04
N GLN A 126 12.82 -2.00 0.80
CA GLN A 126 13.69 -0.87 0.52
C GLN A 126 13.14 0.46 1.07
N ALA A 127 11.82 0.66 1.02
CA ALA A 127 11.18 1.85 1.58
C ALA A 127 11.34 1.92 3.10
N TYR A 128 11.18 0.81 3.82
CA TYR A 128 11.38 0.76 5.27
C TYR A 128 12.86 0.88 5.65
N GLU A 129 13.78 0.25 4.93
CA GLU A 129 15.22 0.44 5.13
C GLU A 129 15.63 1.90 4.93
N THR A 130 15.08 2.54 3.89
CA THR A 130 15.32 3.97 3.62
C THR A 130 14.75 4.83 4.75
N ALA A 131 13.52 4.53 5.20
CA ALA A 131 12.92 5.24 6.33
C ALA A 131 13.80 5.14 7.58
N GLU A 132 14.29 3.96 7.93
CA GLU A 132 15.19 3.79 9.09
C GLU A 132 16.50 4.56 8.92
N SER A 133 17.07 4.60 7.72
CA SER A 133 18.30 5.37 7.47
C SER A 133 18.12 6.89 7.66
N LEU A 134 16.95 7.43 7.27
CA LEU A 134 16.62 8.85 7.45
C LEU A 134 16.34 9.19 8.92
N PHE A 135 15.83 8.23 9.69
CA PHE A 135 15.50 8.41 11.11
C PHE A 135 16.73 8.57 11.99
N VAL A 136 17.86 7.96 11.62
CA VAL A 136 19.15 8.18 12.30
C VAL A 136 19.58 9.67 12.26
N ALA A 137 19.11 10.44 11.28
CA ALA A 137 19.48 11.84 11.10
C ALA A 137 18.45 12.86 11.63
N GLY A 138 17.30 12.43 12.17
CA GLY A 138 16.06 13.20 12.00
C GLY A 138 15.34 13.80 13.20
N HIS A 139 15.66 13.49 14.46
CA HIS A 139 14.92 14.04 15.61
C HIS A 139 15.82 14.62 16.70
N GLY A 140 15.41 15.79 17.23
CA GLY A 140 16.20 16.54 18.18
C GLY A 140 16.40 15.81 19.51
N GLN A 141 17.48 16.18 20.22
CA GLN A 141 17.92 15.45 21.41
C GLN A 141 17.01 15.72 22.62
N THR A 142 16.71 14.66 23.37
CA THR A 142 16.03 14.76 24.67
C THR A 142 16.81 14.04 25.76
N GLY A 143 17.04 14.74 26.87
CA GLY A 143 17.68 14.22 28.09
C GLY A 143 17.15 14.95 29.33
N LEU A 144 17.53 14.50 30.53
CA LEU A 144 17.11 15.16 31.78
C LEU A 144 17.63 16.61 31.81
N GLY A 145 16.71 17.56 31.71
CA GLY A 145 16.99 19.00 31.72
C GLY A 145 16.94 19.69 30.36
N HIS A 146 16.86 18.95 29.24
CA HIS A 146 16.78 19.57 27.91
C HIS A 146 15.97 18.76 26.90
N ALA A 147 15.10 19.45 26.15
CA ALA A 147 14.37 18.89 25.01
C ALA A 147 14.48 19.85 23.82
N TYR A 148 15.05 19.38 22.71
CA TYR A 148 15.14 20.14 21.48
C TYR A 148 14.26 19.49 20.42
N PRO A 149 13.27 20.20 19.87
CA PRO A 149 12.36 19.63 18.88
C PRO A 149 13.02 19.44 17.50
N TYR A 150 14.17 20.07 17.24
CA TYR A 150 14.86 20.03 15.95
C TYR A 150 16.32 19.59 16.10
N VAL A 151 16.85 18.92 15.06
CA VAL A 151 18.23 18.42 14.99
C VAL A 151 19.24 19.58 14.91
N ALA A 152 18.86 20.66 14.22
CA ALA A 152 19.56 21.94 14.22
C ALA A 152 18.60 23.03 14.72
N ASP A 153 19.07 23.84 15.66
CA ASP A 153 18.32 24.98 16.19
C ASP A 153 19.20 26.24 16.11
N HIS A 154 18.60 27.42 15.99
CA HIS A 154 19.29 28.71 15.94
C HIS A 154 20.21 28.96 17.14
N MET A 155 19.96 28.26 18.25
CA MET A 155 20.78 28.29 19.46
C MET A 155 21.97 27.30 19.44
N ARG A 156 22.01 26.35 18.50
CA ARG A 156 22.98 25.23 18.49
C ARG A 156 23.85 25.13 17.24
N GLY A 157 23.47 25.80 16.15
CA GLY A 157 24.22 25.75 14.89
C GLY A 157 24.07 24.40 14.18
N ALA A 158 24.38 24.38 12.88
CA ALA A 158 24.35 23.18 12.04
C ALA A 158 25.48 22.20 12.40
#